data_AF-A0AAP3E7S8-F1
#
_entry.id   AF-A0AAP3E7S8-F1
#
_cell.length_a   1.000
_cell.length_b   1.000
_cell.length_c   1.000
_cell.angle_alpha   90.00
_cell.angle_beta   90.00
_cell.angle_gamma   90.00
#
_symmetry.space_group_name_H-M   'P 1'
#
loop_
_entity.id
_entity.type
_entity.pdbx_description
1 polymer ?
#
loop_
_entity_poly.entity_id
_entity_poly.type
_entity_poly.pdbx_seq_one_letter_code
_entity_poly.pdbx_strand_id
1 'polypeptide(L)'
;MSVDTNNKLSRHLAVGIGSVVFAALLWVAGYHEQRIVGAVPWFLLILVLVIGPTVRLWPKIRRRFSGNFPVNWRSELGIWFAIWSVVHLLFVFQARDWDVIGYLADMSPWAFGSFVAVIIAVALAATSNNRAYDYMGGKAWKWHQTVGTYAIFWLLAVHIYDRAYLRPGFPSDDPIHWLYLLTLVLVVVLQIAAFARVVSHYRETGEYPSGLN
;
A
#
# COMPACT_ATOMS: atom_id res chain seq x y z
N MET A 1 -5.27 -8.84 -28.76
CA MET A 1 -4.58 -9.29 -27.54
C MET A 1 -4.43 -8.11 -26.60
N SER A 2 -5.41 -7.90 -25.71
CA SER A 2 -5.38 -6.89 -24.64
C SER A 2 -4.62 -7.47 -23.45
N VAL A 3 -3.31 -7.70 -23.63
CA VAL A 3 -2.42 -7.99 -22.51
C VAL A 3 -2.06 -6.65 -21.91
N ASP A 4 -2.04 -6.58 -20.59
CA ASP A 4 -1.62 -5.44 -19.79
C ASP A 4 -0.25 -5.07 -20.34
N THR A 5 -0.17 -3.96 -21.04
CA THR A 5 1.13 -3.52 -21.57
C THR A 5 2.08 -3.15 -20.44
N ASN A 6 1.59 -3.13 -19.19
CA ASN A 6 2.35 -2.75 -18.00
C ASN A 6 2.67 -3.87 -17.02
N ASN A 7 1.92 -4.98 -16.94
CA ASN A 7 2.24 -6.09 -16.04
C ASN A 7 3.34 -6.99 -16.63
N LYS A 8 4.58 -6.50 -16.55
CA LYS A 8 5.76 -7.17 -17.10
C LYS A 8 6.44 -8.01 -16.02
N LEU A 9 6.82 -9.25 -16.36
CA LEU A 9 7.58 -10.12 -15.47
C LEU A 9 8.82 -9.41 -14.88
N SER A 10 9.52 -8.61 -15.68
CA SER A 10 10.67 -7.84 -15.22
C SER A 10 10.35 -6.84 -14.10
N ARG A 11 9.15 -6.24 -14.09
CA ARG A 11 8.73 -5.32 -13.01
C ARG A 11 8.36 -6.09 -11.75
N HIS A 12 7.66 -7.23 -11.89
CA HIS A 12 7.42 -8.13 -10.76
C HIS A 12 8.72 -8.61 -10.13
N LEU A 13 9.68 -9.03 -10.94
CA LEU A 13 11.00 -9.42 -10.45
C LEU A 13 11.70 -8.25 -9.77
N ALA A 14 11.65 -7.04 -10.33
CA ALA A 14 12.26 -5.87 -9.72
C ALA A 14 11.64 -5.51 -8.36
N VAL A 15 10.31 -5.50 -8.24
CA VAL A 15 9.62 -5.23 -6.98
C VAL A 15 9.86 -6.36 -5.97
N GLY A 16 9.76 -7.61 -6.41
CA GLY A 16 10.00 -8.79 -5.58
C GLY A 16 11.41 -8.81 -5.02
N ILE A 17 12.42 -8.75 -5.88
CA ILE A 17 13.83 -8.68 -5.47
C ILE A 17 14.08 -7.46 -4.59
N GLY A 18 13.57 -6.28 -4.97
CA GLY A 18 13.72 -5.06 -4.16
C GLY A 18 13.12 -5.20 -2.76
N SER A 19 11.97 -5.84 -2.64
CA SER A 19 11.32 -6.07 -1.34
C SER A 19 12.08 -7.08 -0.46
N VAL A 20 12.66 -8.13 -1.07
CA VAL A 20 13.51 -9.10 -0.37
C VAL A 20 14.84 -8.46 0.07
N VAL A 21 15.46 -7.66 -0.80
CA VAL A 21 16.66 -6.89 -0.45
C VAL A 21 16.37 -5.94 0.69
N PHE A 22 15.22 -5.24 0.67
CA PHE A 22 14.81 -4.37 1.77
C PHE A 22 14.62 -5.15 3.08
N ALA A 23 13.99 -6.32 3.02
CA ALA A 23 13.86 -7.22 4.18
C ALA A 23 15.24 -7.65 4.73
N ALA A 24 16.17 -8.01 3.85
CA ALA A 24 17.53 -8.40 4.23
C ALA A 24 18.31 -7.24 4.86
N LEU A 25 18.14 -6.01 4.37
CA LEU A 25 18.76 -4.82 4.97
C LEU A 25 18.25 -4.57 6.40
N LEU A 26 16.94 -4.75 6.64
CA LEU A 26 16.39 -4.66 8.00
C LEU A 26 16.95 -5.78 8.89
N TRP A 27 17.08 -7.00 8.37
CA TRP A 27 17.70 -8.10 9.10
C TRP A 27 19.15 -7.79 9.49
N VAL A 28 19.97 -7.30 8.55
CA VAL A 28 21.36 -6.87 8.81
C VAL A 28 21.41 -5.73 9.83
N ALA A 29 20.41 -4.84 9.84
CA ALA A 29 20.28 -3.78 10.84
C ALA A 29 19.82 -4.27 12.23
N GLY A 30 19.62 -5.58 12.42
CA GLY A 30 19.31 -6.19 13.71
C GLY A 30 17.82 -6.29 14.04
N TYR A 31 16.92 -6.06 13.08
CA TYR A 31 15.49 -6.21 13.32
C TYR A 31 15.06 -7.68 13.38
N HIS A 32 14.18 -8.02 14.32
CA HIS A 32 13.59 -9.36 14.42
C HIS A 32 12.64 -9.66 13.25
N GLU A 33 12.53 -10.93 12.86
CA GLU A 33 11.78 -11.40 11.69
C GLU A 33 10.34 -10.86 11.63
N GLN A 34 9.58 -10.98 12.71
CA GLN A 34 8.22 -10.44 12.84
C GLN A 34 8.13 -8.93 12.52
N ARG A 35 9.14 -8.16 12.94
CA ARG A 35 9.21 -6.71 12.67
C ARG A 35 9.50 -6.44 11.20
N ILE A 36 10.37 -7.24 10.58
CA ILE A 36 10.72 -7.14 9.16
C ILE A 36 9.51 -7.44 8.28
N VAL A 37 8.88 -8.60 8.49
CA VAL A 37 7.77 -9.05 7.65
C VAL A 37 6.53 -8.15 7.81
N GLY A 38 6.39 -7.45 8.94
CA GLY A 38 5.38 -6.39 9.11
C GLY A 38 5.77 -5.05 8.46
N ALA A 39 7.06 -4.70 8.43
CA ALA A 39 7.54 -3.43 7.87
C ALA A 39 7.47 -3.40 6.34
N VAL A 40 7.93 -4.47 5.66
CA VAL A 40 8.00 -4.54 4.19
C VAL A 40 6.66 -4.21 3.51
N PRO A 41 5.52 -4.84 3.85
CA PRO A 41 4.25 -4.53 3.20
C PRO A 41 3.82 -3.07 3.46
N TRP A 42 4.05 -2.52 4.66
CA TRP A 42 3.74 -1.11 4.92
C TRP A 42 4.47 -0.18 3.94
N PHE A 43 5.78 -0.33 3.79
CA PHE A 43 6.55 0.53 2.89
C PHE A 43 6.17 0.34 1.41
N LEU A 44 5.84 -0.89 0.98
CA LEU A 44 5.29 -1.12 -0.36
C LEU A 44 3.96 -0.39 -0.58
N LEU A 45 3.04 -0.42 0.39
CA LEU A 45 1.79 0.32 0.34
C LEU A 45 2.01 1.83 0.26
N ILE A 46 2.94 2.36 1.06
CA ILE A 46 3.30 3.78 1.01
C ILE A 46 3.77 4.16 -0.39
N LEU A 47 4.63 3.35 -1.03
CA LEU A 47 5.05 3.58 -2.41
C LEU A 47 3.86 3.62 -3.38
N VAL A 48 2.88 2.74 -3.24
CA VAL A 48 1.64 2.77 -4.05
C VAL A 48 0.87 4.09 -3.85
N LEU A 49 0.70 4.50 -2.58
CA LEU A 49 -0.15 5.63 -2.20
C LEU A 49 0.46 6.99 -2.56
N VAL A 50 1.78 7.14 -2.51
CA VAL A 50 2.43 8.43 -2.82
C VAL A 50 2.46 8.71 -4.33
N ILE A 51 2.46 7.69 -5.19
CA ILE A 51 2.54 7.86 -6.66
C ILE A 51 1.43 8.76 -7.20
N GLY A 52 0.17 8.51 -6.80
CA GLY A 52 -0.99 9.24 -7.32
C GLY A 52 -0.95 10.75 -7.02
N PRO A 53 -0.94 11.14 -5.73
CA PRO A 53 -0.81 12.54 -5.32
C PRO A 53 0.44 13.23 -5.89
N THR A 54 1.58 12.55 -5.90
CA THR A 54 2.86 13.11 -6.38
C THR A 54 2.78 13.47 -7.87
N VAL A 55 2.26 12.58 -8.71
CA VAL A 55 2.10 12.86 -10.15
C VAL A 55 1.12 14.01 -10.39
N ARG A 56 0.12 14.18 -9.52
CA ARG A 56 -0.84 15.27 -9.59
C ARG A 56 -0.25 16.63 -9.19
N LEU A 57 0.52 16.66 -8.12
CA LEU A 57 1.21 17.85 -7.62
C LEU A 57 2.36 18.27 -8.55
N TRP A 58 3.02 17.32 -9.18
CA TRP A 58 4.13 17.60 -10.09
C TRP A 58 3.95 16.92 -11.45
N PRO A 59 3.10 17.49 -12.33
CA PRO A 59 2.90 16.96 -13.69
C PRO A 59 4.19 16.89 -14.53
N LYS A 60 5.23 17.64 -14.15
CA LYS A 60 6.57 17.56 -14.75
C LYS A 60 7.20 16.17 -14.59
N ILE A 61 6.87 15.41 -13.55
CA ILE A 61 7.36 14.03 -13.35
C ILE A 61 6.87 13.13 -14.49
N ARG A 62 5.57 13.18 -14.81
CA ARG A 62 4.98 12.44 -15.93
C ARG A 62 5.59 12.83 -17.29
N ARG A 63 5.96 14.10 -17.45
CA ARG A 63 6.59 14.61 -18.68
C ARG A 63 8.07 14.22 -18.81
N ARG A 64 8.79 14.15 -17.69
CA ARG A 64 10.24 13.88 -17.67
C ARG A 64 10.56 12.40 -17.92
N PHE A 65 9.74 11.50 -17.38
CA PHE A 65 9.86 10.07 -17.61
C PHE A 65 8.85 9.69 -18.69
N SER A 66 9.26 9.77 -19.97
CA SER A 66 8.39 9.46 -21.11
C SER A 66 7.61 8.16 -20.88
N GLY A 67 6.28 8.26 -20.74
CA GLY A 67 5.39 7.11 -20.47
C GLY A 67 4.55 7.26 -19.19
N ASN A 68 3.90 6.17 -18.78
CA ASN A 68 3.07 6.10 -17.58
C ASN A 68 3.89 5.92 -16.29
N PHE A 69 5.17 6.29 -16.24
CA PHE A 69 5.99 6.18 -15.03
C PHE A 69 5.71 7.35 -14.07
N PRO A 70 5.63 7.13 -12.73
CA PRO A 70 5.71 5.85 -12.00
C PRO A 70 4.37 5.12 -11.84
N VAL A 71 3.28 5.60 -12.45
CA VAL A 71 1.92 5.05 -12.33
C VAL A 71 1.84 3.57 -12.73
N ASN A 72 2.64 3.16 -13.71
CA ASN A 72 2.69 1.80 -14.23
C ASN A 72 3.41 0.78 -13.34
N TRP A 73 3.95 1.18 -12.18
CA TRP A 73 4.49 0.27 -11.15
C TRP A 73 3.51 0.01 -10.00
N ARG A 74 2.38 0.73 -9.96
CA ARG A 74 1.41 0.64 -8.85
C ARG A 74 0.81 -0.76 -8.72
N SER A 75 0.60 -1.45 -9.84
CA SER A 75 0.02 -2.80 -9.86
C SER A 75 0.98 -3.79 -9.22
N GLU A 76 2.24 -3.81 -9.65
CA GLU A 76 3.27 -4.70 -9.12
C GLU A 76 3.56 -4.42 -7.64
N LEU A 77 3.69 -3.14 -7.27
CA LEU A 77 3.84 -2.75 -5.86
C LEU A 77 2.65 -3.21 -5.01
N GLY A 78 1.41 -3.07 -5.49
CA GLY A 78 0.20 -3.50 -4.81
C GLY A 78 0.10 -5.02 -4.66
N ILE A 79 0.48 -5.77 -5.69
CA ILE A 79 0.50 -7.25 -5.66
C ILE A 79 1.54 -7.74 -4.65
N TRP A 80 2.76 -7.19 -4.69
CA TRP A 80 3.80 -7.57 -3.72
C TRP A 80 3.47 -7.14 -2.30
N PHE A 81 2.80 -5.99 -2.11
CA PHE A 81 2.21 -5.61 -0.83
C PHE A 81 1.25 -6.70 -0.32
N ALA A 82 0.34 -7.19 -1.15
CA ALA A 82 -0.60 -8.23 -0.76
C ALA A 82 0.12 -9.55 -0.40
N ILE A 83 1.10 -9.97 -1.20
CA ILE A 83 1.92 -11.16 -0.93
C ILE A 83 2.61 -11.05 0.43
N TRP A 84 3.34 -9.95 0.67
CA TRP A 84 4.02 -9.73 1.95
C TRP A 84 3.05 -9.61 3.13
N SER A 85 1.85 -9.07 2.91
CA SER A 85 0.82 -9.00 3.95
C SER A 85 0.29 -10.39 4.34
N VAL A 86 0.15 -11.29 3.37
CA VAL A 86 -0.18 -12.70 3.63
C VAL A 86 0.98 -13.38 4.37
N VAL A 87 2.23 -13.16 3.96
CA VAL A 87 3.41 -13.68 4.67
C VAL A 87 3.43 -13.20 6.13
N HIS A 88 3.18 -11.90 6.37
CA HIS A 88 3.08 -11.37 7.73
C HIS A 88 1.98 -12.06 8.55
N LEU A 89 0.80 -12.27 7.97
CA LEU A 89 -0.29 -12.98 8.62
C LEU A 89 0.09 -14.43 8.97
N LEU A 90 0.79 -15.14 8.08
CA LEU A 90 1.30 -16.48 8.34
C LEU A 90 2.30 -16.50 9.50
N PHE A 91 3.17 -15.50 9.60
CA PHE A 91 4.08 -15.34 10.75
C PHE A 91 3.31 -15.08 12.06
N VAL A 92 2.21 -14.33 12.01
CA VAL A 92 1.34 -14.13 13.18
C VAL A 92 0.70 -15.44 13.62
N PHE A 93 0.22 -16.26 12.67
CA PHE A 93 -0.31 -17.59 12.99
C PHE A 93 0.77 -18.53 13.52
N GLN A 94 1.96 -18.54 12.92
CA GLN A 94 3.08 -19.33 13.40
C GLN A 94 3.47 -18.95 14.84
N ALA A 95 3.50 -17.67 15.18
CA ALA A 95 3.78 -17.20 16.55
C ALA A 95 2.68 -17.53 17.57
N ARG A 96 1.55 -18.08 17.11
CA ARG A 96 0.46 -18.60 17.95
C ARG A 96 0.26 -20.11 17.74
N ASP A 97 1.33 -20.82 17.36
CA ASP A 97 1.29 -22.27 17.15
C ASP A 97 0.17 -22.72 16.20
N TRP A 98 -0.15 -21.89 15.20
CA TRP A 98 -1.23 -22.08 14.22
C TRP A 98 -2.64 -22.15 14.80
N ASP A 99 -2.87 -21.63 16.02
CA ASP A 99 -4.22 -21.47 16.58
C ASP A 99 -4.98 -20.31 15.91
N VAL A 100 -5.49 -20.58 14.71
CA VAL A 100 -6.28 -19.61 13.92
C VAL A 100 -7.60 -19.29 14.62
N ILE A 101 -8.25 -20.27 15.23
CA ILE A 101 -9.55 -20.06 15.89
C ILE A 101 -9.38 -19.17 17.12
N GLY A 102 -8.40 -19.44 17.98
CA GLY A 102 -8.07 -18.57 19.10
C GLY A 102 -7.59 -17.19 18.65
N TYR A 103 -6.83 -17.09 17.56
CA TYR A 103 -6.48 -15.79 16.98
C TYR A 103 -7.72 -14.99 16.57
N LEU A 104 -8.70 -15.62 15.92
CA LEU A 104 -9.93 -14.95 15.51
C LEU A 104 -10.82 -14.56 16.71
N ALA A 105 -10.88 -15.41 17.74
CA ALA A 105 -11.67 -15.17 18.94
C ALA A 105 -11.11 -14.04 19.82
N ASP A 106 -9.78 -14.00 19.98
CA ASP A 106 -9.08 -13.04 20.87
C ASP A 106 -8.53 -11.82 20.12
N MET A 107 -9.05 -11.55 18.92
CA MET A 107 -8.53 -10.47 18.10
C MET A 107 -8.93 -9.10 18.65
N SER A 108 -7.94 -8.26 18.96
CA SER A 108 -8.22 -6.84 19.25
C SER A 108 -8.89 -6.15 18.05
N PRO A 109 -9.69 -5.09 18.24
CA PRO A 109 -10.32 -4.35 17.13
C PRO A 109 -9.32 -3.90 16.05
N TRP A 110 -8.11 -3.52 16.44
CA TRP A 110 -7.05 -3.08 15.51
C TRP A 110 -6.45 -4.23 14.70
N ALA A 111 -6.33 -5.41 15.31
CA ALA A 111 -5.93 -6.61 14.59
C ALA A 111 -7.04 -7.08 13.63
N PHE A 112 -8.32 -6.93 14.02
CA PHE A 112 -9.45 -7.20 13.14
C PHE A 112 -9.43 -6.30 11.90
N GLY A 113 -9.22 -4.99 12.10
CA GLY A 113 -9.05 -4.06 11.00
C GLY A 113 -7.93 -4.46 10.03
N SER A 114 -6.76 -4.86 10.54
CA SER A 114 -5.67 -5.36 9.68
C SER A 114 -6.01 -6.66 8.96
N PHE A 115 -6.75 -7.57 9.59
CA PHE A 115 -7.17 -8.81 8.97
C PHE A 115 -8.14 -8.55 7.80
N VAL A 116 -9.11 -7.66 7.99
CA VAL A 116 -9.99 -7.16 6.92
C VAL A 116 -9.17 -6.51 5.80
N ALA A 117 -8.15 -5.72 6.14
CA ALA A 117 -7.27 -5.10 5.15
C ALA A 117 -6.53 -6.14 4.29
N VAL A 118 -6.07 -7.25 4.88
CA VAL A 118 -5.45 -8.36 4.12
C VAL A 118 -6.45 -8.99 3.14
N ILE A 119 -7.69 -9.23 3.57
CA ILE A 119 -8.74 -9.77 2.68
C ILE A 119 -8.97 -8.83 1.49
N ILE A 120 -9.11 -7.52 1.74
CA ILE A 120 -9.27 -6.53 0.67
C ILE A 120 -8.03 -6.53 -0.24
N ALA A 121 -6.82 -6.58 0.33
CA ALA A 121 -5.57 -6.59 -0.44
C ALA A 121 -5.48 -7.80 -1.38
N VAL A 122 -5.86 -8.99 -0.90
CA VAL A 122 -5.91 -10.22 -1.71
C VAL A 122 -6.94 -10.07 -2.83
N ALA A 123 -8.12 -9.52 -2.55
CA ALA A 123 -9.14 -9.27 -3.58
C ALA A 123 -8.64 -8.29 -4.65
N LEU A 124 -7.99 -7.18 -4.24
CA LEU A 124 -7.40 -6.21 -5.18
C LEU A 124 -6.28 -6.82 -6.02
N ALA A 125 -5.41 -7.64 -5.42
CA ALA A 125 -4.36 -8.35 -6.13
C ALA A 125 -4.94 -9.34 -7.14
N ALA A 126 -5.97 -10.09 -6.76
CA ALA A 126 -6.68 -11.01 -7.64
C ALA A 126 -7.35 -10.30 -8.83
N THR A 127 -7.82 -9.06 -8.65
CA THR A 127 -8.39 -8.23 -9.73
C THR A 127 -7.36 -7.35 -10.45
N SER A 128 -6.07 -7.42 -10.12
CA SER A 128 -5.00 -6.65 -10.76
C SER A 128 -4.49 -7.30 -12.06
N ASN A 129 -5.42 -7.61 -12.98
CA ASN A 129 -5.13 -8.23 -14.27
C ASN A 129 -6.11 -7.75 -15.37
N ASN A 130 -5.76 -8.00 -16.64
CA ASN A 130 -6.57 -7.53 -17.77
C ASN A 130 -7.94 -8.18 -17.86
N ARG A 131 -8.08 -9.44 -17.45
CA ARG A 131 -9.39 -10.10 -17.53
C ARG A 131 -10.37 -9.38 -16.62
N ALA A 132 -9.94 -9.03 -15.41
CA ALA A 132 -10.72 -8.24 -14.47
C ALA A 132 -10.98 -6.82 -14.99
N TYR A 133 -9.98 -6.17 -15.59
CA TYR A 133 -10.13 -4.85 -16.20
C TYR A 133 -11.12 -4.84 -17.38
N ASP A 134 -10.97 -5.78 -18.31
CA ASP A 134 -11.82 -5.95 -19.49
C ASP A 134 -13.26 -6.31 -19.09
N TYR A 135 -13.43 -7.11 -18.02
CA TYR A 135 -14.74 -7.49 -17.49
C TYR A 135 -15.48 -6.33 -16.82
N MET A 136 -14.82 -5.59 -15.92
CA MET A 136 -15.45 -4.49 -15.17
C MET A 136 -15.56 -3.19 -15.99
N GLY A 137 -14.68 -3.01 -16.97
CA GLY A 137 -14.44 -1.72 -17.62
C GLY A 137 -13.58 -0.78 -16.77
N GLY A 138 -12.89 0.14 -17.44
CA GLY A 138 -11.83 0.94 -16.82
C GLY A 138 -12.28 1.83 -15.64
N LYS A 139 -13.48 2.42 -15.69
CA LYS A 139 -13.99 3.27 -14.59
C LYS A 139 -14.28 2.47 -13.33
N ALA A 140 -15.04 1.38 -13.45
CA ALA A 140 -15.41 0.54 -12.31
C ALA A 140 -14.18 -0.15 -11.70
N TRP A 141 -13.28 -0.68 -12.56
CA TRP A 141 -12.03 -1.26 -12.10
C TRP A 141 -11.16 -0.26 -11.33
N LYS A 142 -10.99 0.95 -11.86
CA LYS A 142 -10.21 2.00 -11.20
C LYS A 142 -10.86 2.43 -9.88
N TRP A 143 -12.18 2.54 -9.82
CA TRP A 143 -12.90 2.84 -8.58
C TRP A 143 -12.66 1.74 -7.53
N HIS A 144 -12.81 0.46 -7.91
CA HIS A 144 -12.57 -0.69 -7.05
C HIS A 144 -11.15 -0.68 -6.46
N GLN A 145 -10.14 -0.52 -7.32
CA GLN A 145 -8.74 -0.44 -6.89
C GLN A 145 -8.47 0.76 -5.97
N THR A 146 -9.06 1.92 -6.29
CA THR A 146 -8.84 3.17 -5.53
C THR A 146 -9.48 3.12 -4.15
N VAL A 147 -10.76 2.76 -4.06
CA VAL A 147 -11.49 2.68 -2.80
C VAL A 147 -10.90 1.61 -1.90
N GLY A 148 -10.60 0.43 -2.44
CA GLY A 148 -9.95 -0.63 -1.68
C GLY A 148 -8.58 -0.22 -1.13
N THR A 149 -7.74 0.42 -1.94
CA THR A 149 -6.40 0.87 -1.50
C THR A 149 -6.50 1.90 -0.36
N TYR A 150 -7.44 2.84 -0.41
CA TYR A 150 -7.62 3.82 0.68
C TYR A 150 -8.25 3.20 1.93
N ALA A 151 -9.17 2.24 1.79
CA ALA A 151 -9.70 1.50 2.93
C ALA A 151 -8.58 0.73 3.65
N ILE A 152 -7.73 0.04 2.89
CA ILE A 152 -6.55 -0.67 3.42
C ILE A 152 -5.63 0.31 4.18
N PHE A 153 -5.33 1.47 3.59
CA PHE A 153 -4.46 2.47 4.22
C PHE A 153 -4.96 2.84 5.62
N TRP A 154 -6.24 3.18 5.77
CA TRP A 154 -6.77 3.61 7.06
C TRP A 154 -6.84 2.47 8.08
N LEU A 155 -7.22 1.27 7.64
CA LEU A 155 -7.23 0.09 8.51
C LEU A 155 -5.82 -0.25 9.03
N LEU A 156 -4.82 -0.20 8.15
CA LEU A 156 -3.42 -0.46 8.52
C LEU A 156 -2.80 0.69 9.32
N ALA A 157 -3.13 1.95 9.03
CA ALA A 157 -2.61 3.09 9.75
C ALA A 157 -2.93 2.99 11.25
N VAL A 158 -4.17 2.65 11.59
CA VAL A 158 -4.58 2.47 12.99
C VAL A 158 -3.93 1.24 13.61
N HIS A 159 -3.86 0.12 12.88
CA HIS A 159 -3.16 -1.08 13.35
C HIS A 159 -1.68 -0.80 13.66
N ILE A 160 -0.98 -0.14 12.76
CA ILE A 160 0.45 0.17 12.92
C ILE A 160 0.65 1.18 14.04
N TYR A 161 -0.22 2.18 14.16
CA TYR A 161 -0.16 3.14 15.26
C TYR A 161 -0.35 2.45 16.62
N ASP A 162 -1.33 1.55 16.76
CA ASP A 162 -1.48 0.70 17.95
C ASP A 162 -0.21 -0.09 18.24
N ARG A 163 0.30 -0.81 17.23
CA ARG A 163 1.49 -1.67 17.34
C ARG A 163 2.80 -0.92 17.55
N ALA A 164 2.87 0.39 17.30
CA ALA A 164 4.10 1.17 17.37
C ALA A 164 4.10 2.24 18.46
N TYR A 165 2.95 2.58 19.05
CA TYR A 165 2.84 3.70 20.00
C TYR A 165 1.94 3.44 21.21
N LEU A 166 0.91 2.59 21.11
CA LEU A 166 -0.13 2.53 22.15
C LEU A 166 -0.04 1.34 23.09
N ARG A 167 0.74 0.31 22.75
CA ARG A 167 0.89 -0.88 23.59
C ARG A 167 1.81 -0.65 24.78
N PRO A 168 1.71 -1.45 25.86
CA PRO A 168 2.67 -1.40 26.96
C PRO A 168 4.10 -1.58 26.44
N GLY A 169 5.03 -0.72 26.87
CA GLY A 169 6.42 -0.74 26.41
C GLY A 169 6.68 0.00 25.09
N PHE A 170 5.78 0.92 24.69
CA PHE A 170 5.93 1.75 23.49
C PHE A 170 6.09 3.25 23.81
N PRO A 171 6.64 4.09 22.89
CA PRO A 171 7.08 3.77 21.52
C PRO A 171 8.18 2.71 21.53
N SER A 172 8.26 1.90 20.48
CA SER A 172 9.28 0.85 20.44
C SER A 172 10.66 1.49 20.41
N ASP A 173 11.64 0.89 21.09
CA ASP A 173 12.99 1.46 21.16
C ASP A 173 13.69 1.56 19.78
N ASP A 174 13.15 0.89 18.76
CA ASP A 174 13.71 0.89 17.41
C ASP A 174 13.29 2.12 16.58
N PRO A 175 14.22 2.76 15.84
CA PRO A 175 13.94 3.99 15.08
C PRO A 175 12.86 3.89 13.98
N ILE A 176 12.46 2.68 13.56
CA ILE A 176 11.51 2.50 12.45
C ILE A 176 10.12 3.07 12.79
N HIS A 177 9.76 3.19 14.08
CA HIS A 177 8.46 3.74 14.47
C HIS A 177 8.30 5.18 13.97
N TRP A 178 9.39 5.97 14.01
CA TRP A 178 9.40 7.33 13.46
C TRP A 178 9.18 7.32 11.95
N LEU A 179 9.71 6.33 11.24
CA LEU A 179 9.45 6.18 9.80
C LEU A 179 7.99 5.85 9.51
N TYR A 180 7.33 5.05 10.36
CA TYR A 180 5.89 4.81 10.24
C TYR A 180 5.07 6.09 10.42
N LEU A 181 5.37 6.89 11.44
CA LEU A 181 4.68 8.16 11.66
C LEU A 181 4.96 9.15 10.52
N LEU A 182 6.21 9.28 10.10
CA LEU A 182 6.60 10.13 8.99
C LEU A 182 5.87 9.76 7.71
N THR A 183 5.81 8.46 7.37
CA THR A 183 5.16 7.98 6.14
C THR A 183 3.63 8.11 6.20
N LEU A 184 3.02 7.92 7.37
CA LEU A 184 1.60 8.19 7.59
C LEU A 184 1.30 9.68 7.35
N VAL A 185 2.04 10.59 8.01
CA VAL A 185 1.87 12.03 7.86
C VAL A 185 2.10 12.45 6.40
N LEU A 186 3.15 11.93 5.76
CA LEU A 186 3.46 12.19 4.36
C LEU A 186 2.28 11.86 3.44
N VAL A 187 1.69 10.66 3.58
CA VAL A 187 0.57 10.24 2.74
C VAL A 187 -0.64 11.15 2.94
N VAL A 188 -0.98 11.49 4.19
CA VAL A 188 -2.11 12.39 4.50
C VAL A 188 -1.88 13.78 3.91
N VAL A 189 -0.69 14.37 4.14
CA VAL A 189 -0.34 15.70 3.62
C VAL A 189 -0.38 15.70 2.09
N LEU A 190 0.16 14.67 1.43
CA LEU A 190 0.13 14.56 -0.03
C LEU A 190 -1.31 14.46 -0.56
N GLN A 191 -2.18 13.68 0.08
CA GLN A 191 -3.58 13.58 -0.31
C GLN A 191 -4.32 14.91 -0.16
N ILE A 192 -4.15 15.60 0.97
CA ILE A 192 -4.74 16.92 1.22
C ILE A 192 -4.23 17.93 0.19
N ALA A 193 -2.92 17.99 -0.05
CA ALA A 193 -2.34 18.91 -1.03
C ALA A 193 -2.84 18.62 -2.45
N ALA A 194 -2.93 17.34 -2.83
CA ALA A 194 -3.46 16.95 -4.13
C ALA A 194 -4.93 17.33 -4.29
N PHE A 195 -5.74 17.19 -3.25
CA PHE A 195 -7.13 17.65 -3.22
C PHE A 195 -7.24 19.17 -3.29
N ALA A 196 -6.47 19.90 -2.47
CA ALA A 196 -6.45 21.37 -2.49
C ALA A 196 -6.10 21.91 -3.88
N ARG A 197 -5.18 21.26 -4.59
CA ARG A 197 -4.85 21.61 -5.98
C ARG A 197 -6.02 21.40 -6.94
N VAL A 198 -6.83 20.36 -6.76
CA VAL A 198 -8.05 20.15 -7.56
C VAL A 198 -9.04 21.26 -7.32
N VAL A 199 -9.27 21.62 -6.06
CA VAL A 199 -10.16 22.71 -5.68
C VAL A 199 -9.68 24.04 -6.24
N SER A 200 -8.38 24.35 -6.14
CA SER A 200 -7.80 25.57 -6.72
C SER A 200 -8.06 25.66 -8.23
N HIS A 201 -7.78 24.58 -8.96
CA HIS A 201 -8.01 24.55 -10.41
C HIS A 201 -9.49 24.78 -10.75
N TYR A 202 -10.41 24.10 -10.06
CA TYR A 202 -11.83 24.28 -10.29
C TYR A 202 -12.30 25.71 -9.99
N ARG A 203 -11.77 26.34 -8.93
CA ARG A 203 -12.09 27.74 -8.60
C ARG A 203 -11.56 28.73 -9.62
N GLU A 204 -10.45 28.42 -10.29
CA GLU A 204 -9.84 29.25 -11.32
C GLU A 204 -10.51 29.09 -12.70
N THR A 205 -10.88 27.87 -13.08
CA THR A 205 -11.33 27.55 -14.44
C THR A 205 -12.82 27.24 -14.56
N GLY A 206 -13.51 26.96 -13.45
CA GLY A 206 -14.87 26.41 -13.46
C GLY A 206 -14.96 24.95 -13.88
N GLU A 207 -13.82 24.31 -14.19
CA GLU A 207 -13.76 22.93 -14.69
C GLU A 207 -12.86 22.05 -13.81
N TYR A 208 -13.18 20.76 -13.75
CA TYR A 208 -12.36 19.78 -13.06
C TYR A 208 -11.13 19.39 -13.89
N PRO A 209 -9.93 19.20 -13.29
CA PRO A 209 -8.75 18.78 -14.04
C PRO A 209 -9.00 17.49 -14.84
N SER A 210 -8.63 17.49 -16.13
CA SER A 210 -8.73 16.31 -16.99
C SER A 210 -8.06 15.09 -16.36
N GLY A 211 -8.70 13.92 -16.42
CA GLY A 211 -8.16 12.67 -15.86
C GLY A 211 -8.56 12.36 -14.40
N LEU A 212 -9.59 13.04 -13.87
CA LEU A 212 -10.22 12.72 -12.58
C LEU A 212 -11.02 11.41 -12.58
N ASN A 213 -11.40 10.93 -13.76
CA ASN A 213 -12.14 9.67 -13.97
C ASN A 213 -11.22 8.47 -13.81
#